data_AF-A0A1C6FHE7-F1
#
_entry.id   AF-A0A1C6FHE7-F1
#
_cell.length_a   1.000
_cell.length_b   1.000
_cell.length_c   1.000
_cell.angle_alpha   90.00
_cell.angle_beta   90.00
_cell.angle_gamma   90.00
#
_symmetry.space_group_name_H-M   'P 1'
#
loop_
_entity.id
_entity.type
_entity.pdbx_description
1 polymer ?
#
loop_
_entity_poly.entity_id
_entity_poly.type
_entity_poly.pdbx_seq_one_letter_code
_entity_poly.pdbx_strand_id
1 'polypeptide(L)'
;MITKEEFEKAVEVCNSEFKTCEDCPLRHKAFLCGVYLTKYIKNELASAATGTSSEVSKDTDNIHIDDSTLLDICQEELEAITEIALNDYPNGYLTGYIVALKNNTKRLRGEHSD
;
A
#
# COMPACT_ATOMS: atom_id res chain seq x y z
N MET A 1 -25.19 8.23 -10.34
CA MET A 1 -23.74 8.03 -10.59
C MET A 1 -23.11 9.41 -10.51
N ILE A 2 -22.00 9.58 -9.80
CA ILE A 2 -21.32 10.88 -9.71
C ILE A 2 -20.71 11.22 -11.07
N THR A 3 -20.75 12.48 -11.48
CA THR A 3 -20.07 12.95 -12.69
C THR A 3 -18.56 13.09 -12.43
N LYS A 4 -17.76 13.15 -13.50
CA LYS A 4 -16.30 13.36 -13.39
C LYS A 4 -15.96 14.67 -12.67
N GLU A 5 -16.67 15.75 -12.98
CA GLU A 5 -16.44 17.07 -12.37
C GLU A 5 -16.76 17.06 -10.86
N GLU A 6 -17.88 16.44 -10.46
CA GLU A 6 -18.23 16.29 -9.05
C GLU A 6 -17.21 15.42 -8.29
N PHE A 7 -16.63 14.42 -8.97
CA PHE A 7 -15.58 13.57 -8.40
C PHE A 7 -14.27 14.34 -8.21
N GLU A 8 -13.82 15.10 -9.22
CA GLU A 8 -12.60 15.92 -9.14
C GLU A 8 -12.70 16.98 -8.03
N LYS A 9 -13.86 17.64 -7.90
CA LYS A 9 -14.12 18.59 -6.79
C LYS A 9 -14.09 17.90 -5.42
N ALA A 10 -14.59 16.68 -5.32
CA ALA A 10 -14.53 15.92 -4.07
C ALA A 10 -13.07 15.55 -3.71
N VAL A 11 -12.24 15.17 -4.69
CA VAL A 11 -10.81 14.93 -4.48
C VAL A 11 -10.09 16.20 -4.04
N GLU A 12 -10.39 17.34 -4.65
CA GLU A 12 -9.81 18.64 -4.27
C GLU A 12 -10.15 19.01 -2.81
N VAL A 13 -11.39 18.77 -2.38
CA VAL A 13 -11.79 19.01 -0.98
C VAL A 13 -11.08 18.04 -0.03
N CYS A 14 -10.96 16.76 -0.38
CA CYS A 14 -10.26 15.77 0.44
C CYS A 14 -8.74 16.00 0.56
N ASN A 15 -8.13 16.64 -0.43
CA ASN A 15 -6.68 16.88 -0.47
C ASN A 15 -6.29 18.33 -0.12
N SER A 16 -7.23 19.16 0.32
CA SER A 16 -6.98 20.54 0.71
C SER A 16 -6.95 20.68 2.23
N GLU A 17 -5.88 21.29 2.75
CA GLU A 17 -5.74 21.58 4.18
C GLU A 17 -6.70 22.69 4.68
N PHE A 18 -7.27 23.47 3.76
CA PHE A 18 -8.06 24.66 4.08
C PHE A 18 -9.55 24.54 3.75
N LYS A 19 -9.97 23.48 3.06
CA LYS A 19 -11.37 23.29 2.68
C LYS A 19 -12.08 22.39 3.68
N THR A 20 -13.28 22.80 4.09
CA THR A 20 -14.17 21.97 4.87
C THR A 20 -14.97 21.07 3.94
N CYS A 21 -15.50 19.95 4.47
CA CYS A 21 -16.42 19.09 3.71
C CYS A 21 -17.76 19.77 3.39
N GLU A 22 -17.96 21.05 3.67
CA GLU A 22 -19.26 21.72 3.52
C GLU A 22 -19.73 21.80 2.08
N ASP A 23 -18.81 22.07 1.16
CA ASP A 23 -19.07 22.16 -0.28
C ASP A 23 -18.77 20.85 -1.03
N CYS A 24 -18.45 19.78 -0.29
CA CYS A 24 -18.10 18.51 -0.91
C CYS A 24 -19.35 17.88 -1.57
N PRO A 25 -19.31 17.54 -2.87
CA PRO A 25 -20.40 16.84 -3.55
C PRO A 25 -20.75 15.47 -2.95
N LEU A 26 -19.88 14.97 -2.06
CA LEU A 26 -20.02 13.72 -1.31
C LEU A 26 -20.38 13.92 0.18
N ARG A 27 -20.55 15.15 0.67
CA ARG A 27 -20.80 15.48 2.10
C ARG A 27 -21.92 14.66 2.73
N HIS A 28 -23.05 14.55 2.04
CA HIS A 28 -24.24 13.83 2.53
C HIS A 28 -24.27 12.35 2.11
N LYS A 29 -23.22 11.88 1.44
CA LYS A 29 -23.02 10.48 1.05
C LYS A 29 -21.98 9.83 1.97
N ALA A 30 -22.19 10.02 3.28
CA ALA A 30 -21.28 9.55 4.32
C ALA A 30 -20.90 8.08 4.11
N PHE A 31 -19.61 7.76 4.23
CA PHE A 31 -19.00 6.44 4.03
C PHE A 31 -18.98 5.88 2.59
N LEU A 32 -19.53 6.59 1.61
CA LEU A 32 -19.52 6.13 0.21
C LEU A 32 -18.41 6.75 -0.64
N CYS A 33 -17.63 7.71 -0.12
CA CYS A 33 -16.52 8.31 -0.86
C CYS A 33 -15.54 7.24 -1.38
N GLY A 34 -15.19 6.26 -0.54
CA GLY A 34 -14.36 5.13 -0.93
C GLY A 34 -15.01 4.29 -2.03
N VAL A 35 -16.30 3.98 -1.93
CA VAL A 35 -17.04 3.20 -2.94
C VAL A 35 -17.10 3.93 -4.28
N TYR A 36 -17.33 5.25 -4.27
CA TYR A 36 -17.32 6.06 -5.48
C TYR A 36 -15.93 6.17 -6.09
N LEU A 37 -14.89 6.33 -5.27
CA LEU A 37 -13.49 6.34 -5.70
C LEU A 37 -13.09 5.02 -6.36
N THR A 38 -13.37 3.89 -5.73
CA THR A 38 -13.10 2.56 -6.30
C THR A 38 -13.83 2.36 -7.63
N LYS A 39 -15.10 2.79 -7.73
CA LYS A 39 -15.88 2.68 -8.96
C LYS A 39 -15.37 3.60 -10.08
N TYR A 40 -14.94 4.81 -9.74
CA TYR A 40 -14.34 5.75 -10.69
C TYR A 40 -13.02 5.21 -11.24
N ILE A 41 -12.10 4.79 -10.37
CA ILE A 41 -10.83 4.18 -10.78
C ILE A 41 -11.09 2.98 -11.69
N LYS A 42 -12.01 2.09 -11.33
CA LYS A 42 -12.35 0.92 -12.16
C LYS A 42 -12.85 1.30 -13.56
N ASN A 43 -13.63 2.37 -13.70
CA ASN A 43 -14.22 2.77 -14.98
C ASN A 43 -13.27 3.62 -15.84
N GLU A 44 -12.53 4.56 -15.25
CA GLU A 44 -11.56 5.39 -15.97
C GLU A 44 -10.32 4.58 -16.37
N LEU A 45 -9.80 3.70 -15.50
CA LEU A 45 -8.65 2.86 -15.83
C LEU A 45 -9.00 1.87 -16.96
N ALA A 46 -10.23 1.35 -16.97
CA ALA A 46 -10.73 0.50 -18.05
C ALA A 46 -10.86 1.26 -19.39
N SER A 47 -11.23 2.55 -19.35
CA SER A 47 -11.34 3.40 -20.54
C SER A 47 -9.97 3.92 -21.03
N ALA A 48 -9.04 4.20 -20.11
CA ALA A 48 -7.67 4.59 -20.42
C ALA A 48 -6.86 3.42 -21.02
N ALA A 49 -7.12 2.19 -20.57
CA ALA A 49 -6.47 0.98 -21.09
C ALA A 49 -6.92 0.61 -22.52
N THR A 50 -8.04 1.16 -23.02
CA THR A 50 -8.51 0.89 -24.39
C THR A 50 -7.92 1.85 -25.43
N GLY A 51 -7.23 2.93 -25.02
CA GLY A 51 -6.68 3.96 -25.90
C GLY A 51 -5.20 3.79 -26.28
N THR A 52 -4.47 2.86 -25.67
CA THR A 52 -3.02 2.65 -25.87
C THR A 52 -2.69 1.24 -26.35
N SER A 53 -3.60 0.60 -27.10
CA SER A 53 -3.28 -0.61 -27.85
C SER A 53 -2.57 -0.25 -29.16
N SER A 54 -1.37 0.31 -29.07
CA SER A 54 -0.39 0.21 -30.15
C SER A 54 1.00 0.32 -29.55
N GLU A 55 1.65 -0.85 -29.46
CA GLU A 55 3.05 -1.04 -29.11
C GLU A 55 3.41 -0.98 -27.60
N VAL A 56 2.84 -1.89 -26.80
CA VAL A 56 3.48 -2.30 -25.54
C VAL A 56 4.54 -3.35 -25.89
N SER A 57 5.81 -2.93 -25.86
CA SER A 57 6.97 -3.81 -25.92
C SER A 57 6.85 -4.92 -24.87
N LYS A 58 7.02 -6.17 -25.27
CA LYS A 58 6.91 -7.37 -24.43
C LYS A 58 8.09 -7.56 -23.46
N ASP A 59 8.75 -6.49 -23.05
CA ASP A 59 10.00 -6.55 -22.27
C ASP A 59 9.85 -6.12 -20.80
N THR A 60 8.63 -5.99 -20.27
CA THR A 60 8.43 -5.60 -18.85
C THR A 60 7.82 -6.69 -17.97
N ASP A 61 7.47 -7.86 -18.50
CA ASP A 61 6.63 -8.84 -17.79
C ASP A 61 7.36 -10.05 -17.18
N ASN A 62 8.68 -10.05 -17.01
CA ASN A 62 9.32 -11.23 -16.39
C ASN A 62 10.66 -10.95 -15.69
N ILE A 63 10.67 -10.10 -14.65
CA ILE A 63 11.69 -10.30 -13.60
C ILE A 63 11.20 -11.50 -12.77
N HIS A 64 11.55 -12.70 -13.22
CA HIS A 64 11.30 -13.92 -12.47
C HIS A 64 12.24 -13.96 -11.26
N ILE A 65 11.78 -13.42 -10.14
CA ILE A 65 12.42 -13.59 -8.83
C ILE A 65 12.03 -14.98 -8.34
N ASP A 66 13.02 -15.86 -8.13
CA ASP A 66 12.76 -17.16 -7.54
C ASP A 66 12.37 -17.03 -6.06
N ASP A 67 11.67 -18.04 -5.53
CA ASP A 67 11.15 -18.04 -4.16
C ASP A 67 12.26 -17.89 -3.10
N SER A 68 13.50 -18.32 -3.39
CA SER A 68 14.64 -18.16 -2.46
C SER A 68 15.07 -16.71 -2.39
N THR A 69 15.26 -16.07 -3.54
CA THR A 69 15.59 -14.64 -3.61
C THR A 69 14.51 -13.79 -2.94
N LEU A 70 13.22 -14.14 -3.12
CA LEU A 70 12.11 -13.45 -2.46
C LEU A 70 12.15 -13.65 -0.93
N LEU A 71 12.43 -14.87 -0.48
CA LEU A 71 12.54 -15.19 0.94
C LEU A 71 13.68 -14.42 1.61
N ASP A 72 14.84 -14.32 0.94
CA ASP A 72 16.00 -13.57 1.44
C ASP A 72 15.67 -12.08 1.62
N ILE A 73 15.04 -11.46 0.62
CA ILE A 73 14.58 -10.06 0.68
C ILE A 73 13.61 -9.87 1.83
N CYS A 74 12.60 -10.74 1.95
CA CYS A 74 11.61 -10.65 3.03
C CYS A 74 12.25 -10.79 4.42
N GLN A 75 13.28 -11.62 4.57
CA GLN A 75 13.98 -11.81 5.84
C GLN A 75 14.82 -10.58 6.21
N GLU A 76 15.56 -10.00 5.26
CA GLU A 76 16.38 -8.81 5.50
C GLU A 76 15.54 -7.59 5.90
N GLU A 77 14.46 -7.33 5.14
CA GLU A 77 13.54 -6.23 5.42
C GLU A 77 12.87 -6.39 6.80
N LEU A 78 12.46 -7.62 7.15
CA LEU A 78 11.83 -7.89 8.44
C LEU A 78 12.81 -7.71 9.60
N GLU A 79 14.07 -8.10 9.43
CA GLU A 79 15.11 -7.87 10.43
C GLU A 79 15.35 -6.38 10.67
N ALA A 80 15.48 -5.58 9.61
CA ALA A 80 15.64 -4.13 9.70
C ALA A 80 14.46 -3.46 10.42
N ILE A 81 13.23 -3.85 10.09
CA ILE A 81 12.01 -3.35 10.75
C ILE A 81 12.02 -3.71 12.25
N THR A 82 12.40 -4.93 12.61
CA THR A 82 12.47 -5.33 14.03
C THR A 82 13.52 -4.55 14.80
N GLU A 83 14.66 -4.22 14.20
CA GLU A 83 15.69 -3.41 14.84
C GLU A 83 15.22 -1.96 15.06
N ILE A 84 14.61 -1.35 14.04
CA ILE A 84 14.01 -0.01 14.17
C ILE A 84 12.95 0.00 15.27
N ALA A 85 12.04 -0.98 15.28
CA ALA A 85 10.97 -1.05 16.25
C ALA A 85 11.47 -1.22 17.70
N LEU A 86 12.57 -1.96 17.92
CA LEU A 86 13.20 -2.08 19.23
C LEU A 86 13.83 -0.77 19.71
N ASN A 87 14.45 -0.02 18.79
CA ASN A 87 15.14 1.22 19.09
C ASN A 87 14.17 2.39 19.32
N ASP A 88 13.13 2.51 18.48
CA ASP A 88 12.19 3.63 18.51
C ASP A 88 11.09 3.46 19.56
N TYR A 89 10.72 2.20 19.86
CA TYR A 89 9.63 1.87 20.79
C TYR A 89 10.08 0.85 21.84
N PRO A 90 10.92 1.26 22.82
CA PRO A 90 11.35 0.40 23.94
C PRO A 90 10.23 0.21 24.97
N ASN A 91 9.05 -0.20 24.52
CA ASN A 91 7.92 -0.59 25.35
C ASN A 91 8.03 -2.10 25.62
N GLY A 92 8.19 -2.48 26.89
CA GLY A 92 8.39 -3.88 27.29
C GLY A 92 7.32 -4.87 26.79
N TYR A 93 6.10 -4.41 26.49
CA TYR A 93 5.06 -5.27 25.90
C TYR A 93 5.31 -5.58 24.41
N LEU A 94 5.80 -4.59 23.65
CA LEU A 94 6.12 -4.74 22.22
C LEU A 94 7.48 -5.41 22.02
N THR A 95 8.44 -5.13 22.91
CA THR A 95 9.79 -5.71 22.87
C THR A 95 9.76 -7.24 22.78
N GLY A 96 8.89 -7.92 23.54
CA GLY A 96 8.78 -9.38 23.50
C GLY A 96 8.36 -9.94 22.14
N TYR A 97 7.36 -9.32 21.50
CA TYR A 97 6.89 -9.72 20.16
C TYR A 97 7.95 -9.46 19.09
N ILE A 98 8.64 -8.32 19.17
CA ILE A 98 9.66 -7.94 18.19
C ILE A 98 10.90 -8.85 18.31
N VAL A 99 11.32 -9.19 19.54
CA VAL A 99 12.40 -10.16 19.78
C VAL A 99 12.03 -11.55 19.27
N ALA A 100 10.81 -12.00 19.51
CA ALA A 100 10.33 -13.29 18.99
C ALA A 100 10.35 -13.33 17.45
N LEU A 101 9.93 -12.24 16.80
CA LEU A 101 9.97 -12.09 15.36
C LEU A 101 11.41 -12.15 14.82
N LYS A 102 12.33 -11.36 15.39
CA LYS A 102 13.75 -11.37 15.03
C LYS A 102 14.38 -12.77 15.16
N ASN A 103 14.09 -13.49 16.24
CA ASN A 103 14.59 -14.85 16.44
C ASN A 103 14.04 -15.85 15.41
N ASN A 104 12.77 -15.71 15.01
CA ASN A 104 12.20 -16.56 13.97
C ASN A 104 12.83 -16.28 12.60
N THR A 105 13.13 -15.01 12.26
CA THR A 105 13.86 -14.65 11.04
C THR A 105 15.24 -15.32 10.98
N LYS A 106 16.00 -15.29 12.08
CA LYS A 106 17.31 -15.97 12.18
C LYS A 106 17.21 -17.48 12.00
N ARG A 107 16.22 -18.11 12.63
CA ARG A 107 15.96 -19.55 12.48
C ARG A 107 15.63 -19.93 11.03
N LEU A 108 14.87 -19.09 10.32
CA LEU A 108 14.55 -19.31 8.91
C LEU A 108 15.79 -19.16 7.99
N ARG A 109 16.75 -18.32 8.36
CA ARG A 109 18.07 -18.20 7.70
C ARG A 109 19.00 -19.41 7.97
N GLY A 110 18.60 -20.30 8.88
CA GLY A 110 19.43 -21.43 9.33
C GLY A 110 20.47 -21.05 10.37
N GLU A 111 20.46 -19.81 10.87
CA GLU A 111 21.32 -19.37 11.96
C GLU A 111 20.78 -19.96 13.28
N HIS A 112 21.38 -21.07 13.73
CA HIS A 112 21.13 -21.54 15.08
C HIS A 112 21.80 -20.59 16.08
N SER A 113 21.01 -20.07 17.02
CA SER A 113 21.55 -19.38 18.19
C SER A 113 22.10 -20.45 19.14
N ASP A 114 23.42 -20.49 19.30
CA ASP A 114 24.12 -21.26 20.35
C ASP A 114 23.80 -20.71 21.75
#